data_AF-A0A1P8X9X0-F1
#
_entry.id   AF-A0A1P8X9X0-F1
#
_cell.length_a   1.000
_cell.length_b   1.000
_cell.length_c   1.000
_cell.angle_alpha   90.00
_cell.angle_beta   90.00
_cell.angle_gamma   90.00
#
_symmetry.space_group_name_H-M   'P 1'
#
loop_
_entity.id
_entity.type
_entity.pdbx_description
1 polymer ?
#
loop_
_entity_poly.entity_id
_entity_poly.type
_entity_poly.pdbx_seq_one_letter_code
_entity_poly.pdbx_strand_id
1 'polypeptide(L)'
;MRLRKRARALNANGLGGRFSSDIALPQTVIRRRILESDSYYNALNVPFSLRQQIPANLVITDRSGFTINLETTPARHRWIYASEGILVHANHYEEDVPDQISADYRPFSVDSLFRSPILRGRLRSAAHAMRGPEPSVLMDCLGDHFGYPYGVCRHPDSRDPEHLQSKTIASAVVDLTSGRYFLAPGNPCDTAYELLPWNLYDDGPRPGGNGTAEPTTMLTSSCVGTNPNRP
;
A
#
# COMPACT_ATOMS: atom_id res chain seq x y z
N MET A 1 -17.43 -27.51 6.69
CA MET A 1 -17.29 -26.18 6.07
C MET A 1 -15.82 -25.78 6.16
N ARG A 2 -15.04 -25.92 5.08
CA ARG A 2 -13.60 -25.57 5.10
C ARG A 2 -13.47 -24.03 5.15
N LEU A 3 -12.82 -23.51 6.20
CA LEU A 3 -12.43 -22.09 6.29
C LEU A 3 -11.73 -21.70 4.99
N ARG A 4 -12.29 -20.74 4.25
CA ARG A 4 -11.66 -20.21 3.03
C ARG A 4 -10.27 -19.68 3.41
N LYS A 5 -9.23 -20.14 2.71
CA LYS A 5 -7.85 -19.68 2.89
C LYS A 5 -7.78 -18.14 2.84
N ARG A 6 -6.88 -17.55 3.63
CA ARG A 6 -6.70 -16.10 3.86
C ARG A 6 -6.33 -15.37 2.56
N ALA A 7 -7.32 -15.07 1.73
CA ALA A 7 -7.12 -14.53 0.40
C ALA A 7 -7.21 -13.01 0.36
N ARG A 8 -6.33 -12.36 1.12
CA ARG A 8 -6.31 -10.90 1.26
C ARG A 8 -4.88 -10.37 1.19
N ALA A 9 -4.71 -9.20 0.63
CA ALA A 9 -3.49 -8.41 0.72
C ALA A 9 -3.75 -7.15 1.54
N LEU A 10 -2.70 -6.70 2.24
CA LEU A 10 -2.68 -5.46 3.01
C LEU A 10 -1.48 -4.64 2.56
N ASN A 11 -1.73 -3.39 2.18
CA ASN A 11 -0.70 -2.38 2.05
C ASN A 11 -0.95 -1.25 3.03
N ALA A 12 0.12 -0.65 3.55
CA ALA A 12 -0.02 0.36 4.58
C ALA A 12 1.10 1.39 4.57
N ASN A 13 0.72 2.66 4.38
CA ASN A 13 1.63 3.79 4.40
C ASN A 13 1.31 4.73 5.58
N GLY A 14 2.33 5.42 6.10
CA GLY A 14 2.14 6.39 7.17
C GLY A 14 1.47 7.67 6.66
N LEU A 15 0.59 8.24 7.47
CA LEU A 15 -0.01 9.56 7.26
C LEU A 15 0.57 10.58 8.23
N GLY A 16 0.48 11.86 7.88
CA GLY A 16 0.92 12.96 8.73
C GLY A 16 -0.10 13.32 9.81
N GLY A 17 0.33 14.09 10.81
CA GLY A 17 -0.55 14.65 11.84
C GLY A 17 -0.21 14.15 13.24
N ARG A 18 -0.35 15.06 14.21
CA ARG A 18 -0.26 14.75 15.64
C ARG A 18 -1.67 14.67 16.20
N PHE A 19 -1.93 13.62 16.97
CA PHE A 19 -3.20 13.39 17.64
C PHE A 19 -2.96 13.31 19.15
N SER A 20 -3.80 12.58 19.89
CA SER A 20 -3.64 12.32 21.32
C SER A 20 -2.34 11.56 21.65
N SER A 21 -1.81 11.79 22.86
CA SER A 21 -0.72 11.00 23.46
C SER A 21 -1.20 9.78 24.25
N ASP A 22 -2.47 9.41 24.11
CA ASP A 22 -3.05 8.29 24.85
C ASP A 22 -2.42 6.95 24.44
N ILE A 23 -2.42 6.00 25.37
CA ILE A 23 -1.91 4.64 25.12
C ILE A 23 -2.73 4.00 23.99
N ALA A 24 -2.02 3.48 22.99
CA ALA A 24 -2.61 2.89 21.79
C ALA A 24 -1.66 1.84 21.18
N LEU A 25 -2.18 1.00 20.29
CA LEU A 25 -1.43 -0.11 19.71
C LEU A 25 -0.52 0.34 18.55
N PRO A 26 0.69 -0.24 18.44
CA PRO A 26 1.55 -0.04 17.29
C PRO A 26 0.92 -0.48 15.98
N GLN A 27 1.16 0.29 14.91
CA GLN A 27 0.68 -0.02 13.56
C GLN A 27 1.10 -1.42 13.09
N THR A 28 2.27 -1.91 13.51
CA THR A 28 2.71 -3.29 13.22
C THR A 28 1.79 -4.35 13.83
N VAL A 29 1.30 -4.15 15.05
CA VAL A 29 0.34 -5.04 15.73
C VAL A 29 -1.01 -4.99 15.01
N ILE A 30 -1.49 -3.79 14.67
CA ILE A 30 -2.74 -3.60 13.93
C ILE A 30 -2.70 -4.33 12.59
N ARG A 31 -1.64 -4.12 11.79
CA ARG A 31 -1.44 -4.78 10.49
C ARG A 31 -1.38 -6.30 10.62
N ARG A 32 -0.69 -6.82 11.64
CA ARG A 32 -0.64 -8.27 11.90
C ARG A 32 -2.02 -8.84 12.20
N ARG A 33 -2.82 -8.18 13.04
CA ARG A 33 -4.19 -8.60 13.39
C ARG A 33 -5.12 -8.60 12.17
N ILE A 34 -4.97 -7.62 11.27
CA ILE A 34 -5.70 -7.60 9.98
C ILE A 34 -5.33 -8.83 9.14
N LEU A 35 -4.03 -9.10 8.95
CA LEU A 35 -3.54 -10.23 8.16
C LEU A 35 -3.90 -11.60 8.77
N GLU A 36 -4.01 -11.69 10.10
CA GLU A 36 -4.37 -12.92 10.83
C GLU A 36 -5.88 -13.16 10.93
N SER A 37 -6.71 -12.19 10.54
CA SER A 37 -8.17 -12.33 10.59
C SER A 37 -8.65 -13.52 9.75
N ASP A 38 -9.79 -14.10 10.08
CA ASP A 38 -10.38 -15.24 9.38
C ASP A 38 -11.33 -14.81 8.25
N SER A 39 -11.90 -13.61 8.35
CA SER A 39 -12.86 -13.04 7.40
C SER A 39 -12.49 -11.61 7.03
N TYR A 40 -13.03 -11.15 5.90
CA TYR A 40 -12.86 -9.77 5.46
C TYR A 40 -13.51 -8.78 6.45
N TYR A 41 -14.68 -9.13 7.00
CA TYR A 41 -15.32 -8.36 8.06
C TYR A 41 -14.41 -8.20 9.28
N ASN A 42 -13.84 -9.31 9.79
CA ASN A 42 -12.95 -9.24 10.95
C ASN A 42 -11.68 -8.43 10.65
N ALA A 43 -11.14 -8.54 9.43
CA ALA A 43 -10.02 -7.72 8.98
C ALA A 43 -10.35 -6.21 9.01
N LEU A 44 -11.53 -5.82 8.52
CA LEU A 44 -12.00 -4.42 8.58
C LEU A 44 -12.31 -3.97 10.00
N ASN A 45 -12.82 -4.87 10.85
CA ASN A 45 -13.22 -4.52 12.21
C ASN A 45 -12.01 -4.21 13.12
N VAL A 46 -10.82 -4.74 12.82
CA VAL A 46 -9.60 -4.52 13.60
C VAL A 46 -9.32 -3.03 13.84
N PRO A 47 -9.20 -2.16 12.81
CA PRO A 47 -8.95 -0.74 13.02
C PRO A 47 -10.08 -0.03 13.79
N PHE A 48 -11.35 -0.42 13.60
CA PHE A 48 -12.46 0.20 14.34
C PHE A 48 -12.57 -0.26 15.79
N SER A 49 -12.03 -1.44 16.11
CA SER A 49 -12.09 -2.02 17.46
C SER A 49 -10.86 -1.69 18.31
N LEU A 50 -9.78 -1.19 17.71
CA LEU A 50 -8.50 -0.98 18.37
C LEU A 50 -7.96 0.42 18.08
N ARG A 51 -7.59 1.14 19.13
CA ARG A 51 -6.95 2.44 19.00
C ARG A 51 -5.52 2.30 18.46
N GLN A 52 -5.20 2.99 17.37
CA GLN A 52 -3.86 3.00 16.79
C GLN A 52 -3.03 4.15 17.34
N GLN A 53 -1.72 3.95 17.48
CA GLN A 53 -0.81 4.97 18.03
C GLN A 53 -0.50 6.14 17.08
N ILE A 54 -0.54 5.89 15.78
CA ILE A 54 -0.23 6.87 14.73
C ILE A 54 -1.19 6.68 13.56
N PRO A 55 -1.47 7.73 12.77
CA PRO A 55 -2.30 7.60 11.60
C PRO A 55 -1.59 6.83 10.47
N ALA A 56 -2.38 6.11 9.68
CA ALA A 56 -1.91 5.35 8.52
C ALA A 56 -3.05 5.15 7.52
N ASN A 57 -2.72 5.05 6.25
CA ASN A 57 -3.64 4.46 5.28
C ASN A 57 -3.43 2.94 5.26
N LEU A 58 -4.53 2.19 5.19
CA LEU A 58 -4.56 0.73 5.13
C LEU A 58 -5.37 0.33 3.91
N VAL A 59 -4.71 -0.05 2.82
CA VAL A 59 -5.36 -0.62 1.65
C VAL A 59 -5.56 -2.11 1.90
N ILE A 60 -6.80 -2.58 1.89
CA ILE A 60 -7.17 -3.97 2.13
C ILE A 60 -7.92 -4.48 0.91
N THR A 61 -7.33 -5.47 0.23
CA THR A 61 -7.90 -6.09 -0.96
C THR A 61 -8.24 -7.54 -0.70
N ASP A 62 -9.45 -7.94 -1.03
CA ASP A 62 -9.89 -9.34 -1.07
C ASP A 62 -9.69 -9.93 -2.47
N ARG A 63 -9.43 -11.23 -2.55
CA ARG A 63 -9.34 -11.96 -3.83
C ARG A 63 -10.55 -11.80 -4.75
N SER A 64 -11.73 -11.48 -4.20
CA SER A 64 -12.92 -11.15 -5.01
C SER A 64 -12.81 -9.86 -5.83
N GLY A 65 -11.76 -9.07 -5.63
CA GLY A 65 -11.58 -7.76 -6.27
C GLY A 65 -12.03 -6.59 -5.39
N PHE A 66 -12.76 -6.86 -4.31
CA PHE A 66 -13.18 -5.80 -3.40
C PHE A 66 -11.96 -5.19 -2.68
N THR A 67 -11.77 -3.89 -2.88
CA THR A 67 -10.65 -3.12 -2.32
C THR A 67 -11.17 -1.86 -1.64
N ILE A 68 -10.67 -1.62 -0.43
CA ILE A 68 -10.95 -0.41 0.34
C ILE A 68 -9.64 0.13 0.93
N ASN A 69 -9.51 1.45 0.97
CA ASN A 69 -8.50 2.13 1.75
C ASN A 69 -9.13 2.68 3.02
N LEU A 70 -8.52 2.47 4.17
CA LEU A 70 -8.88 3.10 5.43
C LEU A 70 -7.81 4.11 5.82
N GLU A 71 -8.15 5.39 5.84
CA GLU A 71 -7.33 6.43 6.46
C GLU A 71 -7.59 6.43 7.96
N THR A 72 -6.78 5.66 8.67
CA THR A 72 -6.89 5.48 10.11
C THR A 72 -6.19 6.62 10.85
N THR A 73 -6.77 7.01 11.98
CA THR A 73 -6.20 7.95 12.95
C THR A 73 -6.47 7.39 14.36
N PRO A 74 -5.77 7.86 15.40
CA PRO A 74 -6.10 7.48 16.79
C PRO A 74 -7.54 7.83 17.25
N ALA A 75 -8.32 8.55 16.42
CA ALA A 75 -9.71 8.91 16.66
C ALA A 75 -10.63 8.46 15.51
N ARG A 76 -10.98 9.36 14.57
CA ARG A 76 -11.92 9.07 13.48
C ARG A 76 -11.20 8.53 12.25
N HIS A 77 -11.79 7.55 11.58
CA HIS A 77 -11.28 7.01 10.32
C HIS A 77 -12.08 7.55 9.16
N ARG A 78 -11.44 7.64 8.00
CA ARG A 78 -12.09 7.85 6.70
C ARG A 78 -11.80 6.65 5.80
N TRP A 79 -12.55 6.51 4.70
CA TRP A 79 -12.34 5.41 3.77
C TRP A 79 -12.61 5.81 2.33
N ILE A 80 -11.89 5.15 1.43
CA ILE A 80 -11.97 5.38 -0.01
C ILE A 80 -12.18 4.02 -0.67
N TYR A 81 -13.16 3.91 -1.57
CA TYR A 81 -13.39 2.72 -2.38
C TYR A 81 -12.60 2.79 -3.69
N ALA A 82 -12.26 1.63 -4.24
CA ALA A 82 -11.71 1.57 -5.58
C ALA A 82 -12.69 2.16 -6.61
N SER A 83 -12.18 2.95 -7.55
CA SER A 83 -12.93 3.48 -8.68
C SER A 83 -12.46 2.76 -9.94
N GLU A 84 -13.39 2.15 -10.69
CA GLU A 84 -13.07 1.40 -11.91
C GLU A 84 -12.02 0.31 -11.68
N GLY A 85 -12.11 -0.38 -10.53
CA GLY A 85 -11.16 -1.43 -10.14
C GLY A 85 -9.77 -0.92 -9.71
N ILE A 86 -9.56 0.40 -9.66
CA ILE A 86 -8.27 1.01 -9.32
C ILE A 86 -8.39 1.76 -7.99
N LEU A 87 -7.51 1.44 -7.06
CA LEU A 87 -7.25 2.23 -5.86
C LEU A 87 -5.75 2.50 -5.78
N VAL A 88 -5.39 3.78 -5.65
CA VAL A 88 -4.02 4.23 -5.42
C VAL A 88 -4.04 5.12 -4.20
N HIS A 89 -3.02 4.97 -3.35
CA HIS A 89 -2.83 5.81 -2.19
C HIS A 89 -1.34 6.09 -1.97
N ALA A 90 -1.01 7.30 -1.49
CA ALA A 90 0.35 7.66 -1.11
C ALA A 90 0.45 7.99 0.39
N ASN A 91 1.01 9.13 0.78
CA ASN A 91 1.31 9.52 2.17
C ASN A 91 0.60 10.81 2.64
N HIS A 92 -0.46 11.24 1.95
CA HIS A 92 -1.34 12.33 2.35
C HIS A 92 -2.77 11.82 2.51
N TYR A 93 -3.61 12.53 3.26
CA TYR A 93 -5.05 12.28 3.28
C TYR A 93 -5.65 12.68 1.92
N GLU A 94 -6.36 11.77 1.28
CA GLU A 94 -7.02 11.94 -0.02
C GLU A 94 -8.52 12.19 0.12
N GLU A 95 -9.19 11.60 1.12
CA GLU A 95 -10.63 11.80 1.32
C GLU A 95 -10.90 13.20 1.89
N ASP A 96 -10.30 13.50 3.05
CA ASP A 96 -10.32 14.82 3.69
C ASP A 96 -9.35 14.83 4.88
N VAL A 97 -8.81 15.99 5.20
CA VAL A 97 -7.94 16.16 6.37
C VAL A 97 -8.77 15.97 7.65
N PRO A 98 -8.34 15.17 8.63
CA PRO A 98 -9.07 15.01 9.88
C PRO A 98 -9.23 16.35 10.62
N ASP A 99 -10.44 16.65 11.10
CA ASP A 99 -10.76 17.90 11.81
C ASP A 99 -9.81 18.20 12.98
N GLN A 100 -9.31 17.15 13.64
CA GLN A 100 -8.39 17.25 14.78
C GLN A 100 -7.04 17.88 14.42
N ILE A 101 -6.67 17.86 13.13
CA ILE A 101 -5.39 18.38 12.64
C ILE A 101 -5.57 19.43 11.53
N SER A 102 -6.81 19.73 11.12
CA SER A 102 -7.10 20.52 9.91
C SER A 102 -6.56 21.95 9.97
N ALA A 103 -6.51 22.55 11.17
CA ALA A 103 -6.05 23.93 11.36
C ALA A 103 -4.61 24.18 10.89
N ASP A 104 -3.72 23.19 11.06
CA ASP A 104 -2.27 23.34 10.80
C ASP A 104 -1.68 22.21 9.94
N TYR A 105 -2.52 21.39 9.32
CA TYR A 105 -2.06 20.23 8.57
C TYR A 105 -1.18 20.64 7.38
N ARG A 106 -0.04 19.96 7.27
CA ARG A 106 0.84 19.99 6.10
C ARG A 106 1.27 18.56 5.77
N PRO A 107 1.18 18.10 4.52
CA PRO A 107 1.71 16.80 4.14
C PRO A 107 3.22 16.74 4.44
N PHE A 108 3.63 15.75 5.24
CA PHE A 108 5.06 15.56 5.53
C PHE A 108 5.84 15.06 4.30
N SER A 109 5.14 14.47 3.32
CA SER A 109 5.65 14.08 2.01
C SER A 109 4.84 14.84 0.96
N VAL A 110 5.33 16.02 0.58
CA VAL A 110 4.67 16.88 -0.42
C VAL A 110 4.59 16.19 -1.78
N ASP A 111 5.61 15.39 -2.11
CA ASP A 111 5.63 14.56 -3.32
C ASP A 111 4.48 13.56 -3.41
N SER A 112 3.87 13.21 -2.27
CA SER A 112 2.67 12.40 -2.24
C SER A 112 1.52 13.00 -3.06
N LEU A 113 1.46 14.32 -3.21
CA LEU A 113 0.40 15.03 -3.95
C LEU A 113 0.45 14.75 -5.45
N PHE A 114 1.63 14.42 -6.00
CA PHE A 114 1.75 14.06 -7.42
C PHE A 114 1.93 12.55 -7.64
N ARG A 115 2.57 11.80 -6.71
CA ARG A 115 2.76 10.35 -6.88
C ARG A 115 1.44 9.59 -7.04
N SER A 116 0.44 9.92 -6.24
CA SER A 116 -0.87 9.27 -6.29
C SER A 116 -1.62 9.49 -7.61
N PRO A 117 -1.89 10.73 -8.06
CA PRO A 117 -2.58 10.96 -9.33
C PRO A 117 -1.80 10.47 -10.55
N ILE A 118 -0.46 10.56 -10.55
CA ILE A 118 0.37 10.04 -11.65
C ILE A 118 0.23 8.52 -11.75
N LEU A 119 0.45 7.79 -10.64
CA LEU A 119 0.33 6.33 -10.63
C LEU A 119 -1.10 5.89 -11.01
N ARG A 120 -2.12 6.57 -10.51
CA ARG A 120 -3.53 6.33 -10.86
C ARG A 120 -3.78 6.51 -12.36
N GLY A 121 -3.26 7.58 -12.96
CA GLY A 121 -3.36 7.83 -14.39
C GLY A 121 -2.68 6.75 -15.23
N ARG A 122 -1.47 6.34 -14.84
CA ARG A 122 -0.74 5.25 -15.53
C ARG A 122 -1.47 3.92 -15.45
N LEU A 123 -2.00 3.57 -14.28
CA LEU A 123 -2.77 2.35 -14.09
C LEU A 123 -4.08 2.36 -14.91
N ARG A 124 -4.77 3.49 -14.98
CA ARG A 124 -5.96 3.65 -15.84
C ARG A 124 -5.61 3.45 -17.31
N SER A 125 -4.57 4.12 -17.80
CA SER A 125 -4.11 3.95 -19.19
C SER A 125 -3.71 2.51 -19.50
N ALA A 126 -3.01 1.84 -18.58
CA ALA A 126 -2.65 0.43 -18.69
C ALA A 126 -3.88 -0.50 -18.73
N ALA A 127 -4.87 -0.25 -17.87
CA ALA A 127 -6.11 -1.01 -17.82
C ALA A 127 -6.95 -0.85 -19.10
N HIS A 128 -6.93 0.32 -19.73
CA HIS A 128 -7.62 0.54 -21.02
C HIS A 128 -6.90 -0.10 -22.21
N ALA A 129 -5.56 -0.13 -22.19
CA ALA A 129 -4.76 -0.68 -23.28
C ALA A 129 -4.79 -2.22 -23.35
N MET A 130 -5.18 -2.90 -22.26
CA MET A 130 -5.10 -4.36 -22.14
C MET A 130 -6.42 -4.96 -21.65
N ARG A 131 -6.63 -6.27 -21.84
CA ARG A 131 -7.75 -7.03 -21.22
C ARG A 131 -7.44 -7.37 -19.75
N GLY A 132 -7.02 -6.38 -18.97
CA GLY A 132 -6.53 -6.53 -17.59
C GLY A 132 -5.01 -6.35 -17.47
N PRO A 133 -4.51 -5.95 -16.29
CA PRO A 133 -3.10 -5.62 -16.13
C PRO A 133 -2.23 -6.88 -15.95
N GLU A 134 -1.38 -7.16 -16.95
CA GLU A 134 -0.27 -8.10 -16.77
C GLU A 134 0.69 -7.60 -15.68
N PRO A 135 1.27 -8.49 -14.84
CA PRO A 135 2.19 -8.08 -13.78
C PRO A 135 3.35 -7.21 -14.25
N SER A 136 3.85 -7.38 -15.47
CA SER A 136 4.92 -6.55 -16.04
C SER A 136 4.51 -5.08 -16.18
N VAL A 137 3.30 -4.79 -16.65
CA VAL A 137 2.83 -3.41 -16.81
C VAL A 137 2.64 -2.72 -15.46
N LEU A 138 2.24 -3.49 -14.46
CA LEU A 138 2.14 -3.06 -13.08
C LEU A 138 3.52 -2.72 -12.50
N MET A 139 4.53 -3.54 -12.79
CA MET A 139 5.93 -3.29 -12.42
C MET A 139 6.46 -2.01 -13.09
N ASP A 140 6.15 -1.78 -14.37
CA ASP A 140 6.54 -0.57 -15.10
C ASP A 140 5.90 0.70 -14.51
N CYS A 141 4.64 0.62 -14.09
CA CYS A 141 3.97 1.75 -13.43
C CYS A 141 4.63 2.13 -12.10
N LEU A 142 5.14 1.14 -11.34
CA LEU A 142 5.87 1.38 -10.09
C LEU A 142 7.28 1.96 -10.32
N GLY A 143 7.82 1.82 -11.54
CA GLY A 143 9.08 2.40 -11.98
C GLY A 143 9.01 3.88 -12.38
N ASP A 144 7.85 4.53 -12.27
CA ASP A 144 7.65 5.90 -12.75
C ASP A 144 8.52 6.95 -11.99
N HIS A 145 9.11 7.85 -12.77
CA HIS A 145 10.03 8.90 -12.30
C HIS A 145 9.48 10.32 -12.46
N PHE A 146 8.18 10.52 -12.62
CA PHE A 146 7.62 11.87 -12.59
C PHE A 146 7.96 12.53 -11.25
N GLY A 147 8.63 13.69 -11.30
CA GLY A 147 9.12 14.38 -10.10
C GLY A 147 10.41 13.81 -9.50
N TYR A 148 11.24 13.10 -10.29
CA TYR A 148 12.56 12.61 -9.87
C TYR A 148 13.37 13.68 -9.09
N PRO A 149 14.01 13.33 -7.95
CA PRO A 149 14.17 11.98 -7.39
C PRO A 149 13.00 11.52 -6.50
N TYR A 150 11.92 12.30 -6.40
CA TYR A 150 10.81 12.11 -5.47
C TYR A 150 9.59 11.40 -6.08
N GLY A 151 9.76 10.76 -7.24
CA GLY A 151 8.71 10.03 -7.96
C GLY A 151 8.21 8.77 -7.26
N VAL A 152 7.38 7.99 -7.95
CA VAL A 152 6.86 6.70 -7.45
C VAL A 152 8.02 5.74 -7.17
N CYS A 153 8.97 5.69 -8.11
CA CYS A 153 10.29 5.12 -7.89
C CYS A 153 11.19 6.21 -7.27
N ARG A 154 11.34 6.20 -5.94
CA ARG A 154 12.07 7.24 -5.20
C ARG A 154 13.56 6.93 -5.15
N HIS A 155 14.38 7.92 -5.48
CA HIS A 155 15.83 7.84 -5.42
C HIS A 155 16.40 8.79 -4.36
N PRO A 156 17.63 8.55 -3.87
CA PRO A 156 18.33 9.49 -3.01
C PRO A 156 18.53 10.83 -3.71
N ASP A 157 18.32 11.93 -3.00
CA ASP A 157 18.68 13.27 -3.46
C ASP A 157 20.03 13.68 -2.89
N SER A 158 21.06 13.77 -3.74
CA SER A 158 22.41 14.14 -3.29
C SER A 158 22.53 15.56 -2.75
N ARG A 159 21.50 16.40 -2.91
CA ARG A 159 21.40 17.73 -2.32
C ARG A 159 21.03 17.69 -0.84
N ASP A 160 20.41 16.60 -0.38
CA ASP A 160 20.07 16.40 1.02
C ASP A 160 21.24 15.78 1.79
N PRO A 161 21.40 16.12 3.09
CA PRO A 161 22.28 15.37 3.98
C PRO A 161 22.00 13.87 3.92
N GLU A 162 23.04 13.03 3.97
CA GLU A 162 22.93 11.57 3.82
C GLU A 162 21.88 10.95 4.75
N HIS A 163 21.81 11.42 6.00
CA HIS A 163 20.83 10.95 7.01
C HIS A 163 19.39 11.45 6.78
N LEU A 164 19.13 12.27 5.75
CA LEU A 164 17.79 12.69 5.32
C LEU A 164 17.41 12.09 3.96
N GLN A 165 18.39 11.53 3.23
CA GLN A 165 18.12 10.88 1.96
C GLN A 165 17.21 9.66 2.17
N SER A 166 16.33 9.45 1.19
CA SER A 166 15.36 8.36 1.20
C SER A 166 15.27 7.74 -0.17
N LYS A 167 14.95 6.44 -0.22
CA LYS A 167 14.76 5.70 -1.47
C LYS A 167 13.69 4.62 -1.32
N THR A 168 13.19 4.14 -2.45
CA THR A 168 12.43 2.88 -2.48
C THR A 168 13.35 1.75 -2.05
N ILE A 169 12.96 1.01 -1.00
CA ILE A 169 13.74 -0.11 -0.47
C ILE A 169 13.22 -1.48 -0.93
N ALA A 170 11.95 -1.52 -1.34
CA ALA A 170 11.31 -2.70 -1.90
C ALA A 170 10.07 -2.27 -2.68
N SER A 171 9.86 -2.94 -3.81
CA SER A 171 8.65 -2.84 -4.61
C SER A 171 8.04 -4.22 -4.79
N ALA A 172 6.72 -4.35 -4.67
CA ALA A 172 6.04 -5.62 -4.76
C ALA A 172 4.74 -5.55 -5.57
N VAL A 173 4.44 -6.66 -6.24
CA VAL A 173 3.20 -6.89 -6.99
C VAL A 173 2.63 -8.23 -6.55
N VAL A 174 1.38 -8.24 -6.13
CA VAL A 174 0.70 -9.44 -5.62
C VAL A 174 -0.53 -9.74 -6.47
N ASP A 175 -0.43 -10.76 -7.31
CA ASP A 175 -1.56 -11.31 -8.06
C ASP A 175 -2.38 -12.19 -7.11
N LEU A 176 -3.51 -11.65 -6.63
CA LEU A 176 -4.40 -12.35 -5.72
C LEU A 176 -5.24 -13.43 -6.43
N THR A 177 -5.34 -13.41 -7.76
CA THR A 177 -6.04 -14.47 -8.49
C THR A 177 -5.24 -15.77 -8.42
N SER A 178 -3.95 -15.70 -8.73
CA SER A 178 -3.05 -16.87 -8.70
C SER A 178 -2.33 -17.06 -7.37
N GLY A 179 -2.27 -16.05 -6.51
CA GLY A 179 -1.52 -16.04 -5.26
C GLY A 179 -0.01 -15.85 -5.44
N ARG A 180 0.43 -15.40 -6.62
CA ARG A 180 1.84 -15.11 -6.91
C ARG A 180 2.25 -13.77 -6.30
N TYR A 181 3.41 -13.76 -5.67
CA TYR A 181 4.02 -12.57 -5.09
C TYR A 181 5.34 -12.27 -5.79
N PHE A 182 5.45 -11.09 -6.40
CA PHE A 182 6.66 -10.60 -7.04
C PHE A 182 7.29 -9.51 -6.18
N LEU A 183 8.62 -9.53 -6.03
CA LEU A 183 9.37 -8.58 -5.20
C LEU A 183 10.63 -8.11 -5.93
N ALA A 184 10.86 -6.81 -5.96
CA ALA A 184 12.13 -6.20 -6.32
C ALA A 184 12.77 -5.59 -5.06
N PRO A 185 13.95 -6.07 -4.61
CA PRO A 185 14.66 -5.50 -3.47
C PRO A 185 15.36 -4.18 -3.85
N GLY A 186 14.62 -3.08 -3.82
CA GLY A 186 15.13 -1.74 -4.11
C GLY A 186 14.24 -0.99 -5.08
N ASN A 187 14.88 -0.21 -5.96
CA ASN A 187 14.20 0.59 -6.96
C ASN A 187 13.72 -0.31 -8.12
N PRO A 188 12.42 -0.36 -8.45
CA PRO A 188 11.92 -1.23 -9.51
C PRO A 188 12.40 -0.86 -10.92
N CYS A 189 13.03 0.31 -11.10
CA CYS A 189 13.60 0.71 -12.38
C CYS A 189 15.00 0.12 -12.65
N ASP A 190 15.73 -0.29 -11.62
CA ASP A 190 17.09 -0.86 -11.73
C ASP A 190 17.19 -2.29 -11.16
N THR A 191 16.13 -2.76 -10.50
CA THR A 191 16.07 -4.06 -9.85
C THR A 191 14.95 -4.88 -10.46
N ALA A 192 15.28 -6.06 -11.00
CA ALA A 192 14.30 -6.98 -11.53
C ALA A 192 13.38 -7.53 -10.42
N TYR A 193 12.13 -7.81 -10.78
CA TYR A 193 11.21 -8.48 -9.88
C TYR A 193 11.45 -9.99 -9.90
N GLU A 194 11.60 -10.56 -8.71
CA GLU A 194 11.68 -11.99 -8.50
C GLU A 194 10.33 -12.53 -8.03
N LEU A 195 9.90 -13.67 -8.59
CA LEU A 195 8.77 -14.42 -8.06
C LEU A 195 9.21 -15.11 -6.76
N LEU A 196 8.52 -14.82 -5.66
CA LEU A 196 8.82 -15.46 -4.38
C LEU A 196 8.52 -16.97 -4.45
N PRO A 197 9.31 -17.81 -3.75
CA PRO A 197 9.22 -19.26 -3.86
C PRO A 197 7.97 -19.87 -3.20
N TRP A 198 7.11 -19.05 -2.61
CA TRP A 198 5.88 -19.47 -1.92
C TRP A 198 4.66 -18.72 -2.49
N ASN A 199 3.53 -19.40 -2.57
CA ASN A 199 2.25 -18.82 -2.97
C ASN A 199 1.44 -18.36 -1.75
N LEU A 200 0.64 -17.30 -1.86
CA LEU A 200 -0.24 -16.84 -0.77
C LEU A 200 -1.24 -17.92 -0.31
N TYR A 201 -1.60 -18.84 -1.22
CA TYR A 201 -2.55 -19.92 -0.96
C TYR A 201 -1.88 -21.24 -0.59
N ASP A 202 -0.56 -21.30 -0.63
CA ASP A 202 0.18 -22.46 -0.20
C ASP A 202 0.21 -22.53 1.32
N ASP A 203 0.15 -23.75 1.85
CA ASP A 203 0.45 -24.01 3.26
C ASP A 203 1.98 -24.21 3.46
N GLY A 204 2.80 -23.66 2.55
CA GLY A 204 4.20 -24.03 2.27
C GLY A 204 4.40 -24.53 0.82
N PRO A 205 5.61 -24.40 0.24
CA PRO A 205 5.80 -24.24 -1.21
C PRO A 205 5.30 -25.43 -2.03
N ARG A 206 4.36 -25.19 -2.98
CA ARG A 206 4.07 -26.11 -4.10
C ARG A 206 3.66 -25.35 -5.37
N PRO A 207 3.99 -25.87 -6.56
CA PRO A 207 3.69 -25.19 -7.81
C PRO A 207 2.26 -25.46 -8.29
N GLY A 208 1.61 -24.37 -8.73
CA GLY A 208 0.71 -24.36 -9.89
C GLY A 208 -0.75 -24.78 -9.66
N GLY A 209 -1.66 -23.80 -9.65
CA GLY A 209 -3.09 -24.03 -9.82
C GLY A 209 -3.78 -22.84 -10.47
N ASN A 210 -4.22 -23.00 -11.72
CA ASN A 210 -4.99 -21.98 -12.45
C ASN A 210 -6.45 -21.97 -11.98
N GLY A 211 -6.87 -20.84 -11.41
CA GLY A 211 -8.28 -20.52 -11.16
C GLY A 211 -8.65 -19.24 -11.91
N THR A 212 -9.73 -19.29 -12.69
CA THR A 212 -10.29 -18.16 -13.41
C THR A 212 -11.10 -17.27 -12.45
N ALA A 213 -10.50 -16.17 -12.00
CA ALA A 213 -11.17 -15.00 -11.44
C ALA A 213 -10.63 -13.75 -12.15
N GLU A 214 -11.38 -12.66 -12.20
CA GLU A 214 -10.84 -11.41 -12.74
C GLU A 214 -9.55 -11.02 -12.00
N PRO A 215 -8.49 -10.55 -12.70
CA PRO A 215 -7.19 -10.32 -12.10
C PRO A 215 -7.31 -9.23 -11.02
N THR A 216 -7.20 -9.66 -9.76
CA THR A 216 -7.11 -8.74 -8.63
C THR A 216 -5.65 -8.61 -8.23
N THR A 217 -5.08 -7.43 -8.37
CA THR A 217 -3.66 -7.19 -8.06
C THR A 217 -3.52 -6.07 -7.05
N MET A 218 -2.81 -6.33 -5.95
CA MET A 218 -2.33 -5.29 -5.05
C MET A 218 -0.89 -4.95 -5.41
N LEU A 219 -0.57 -3.67 -5.42
CA LEU A 219 0.77 -3.17 -5.68
C LEU A 219 1.25 -2.28 -4.55
N THR A 220 2.56 -2.27 -4.34
CA THR A 220 3.18 -1.40 -3.35
C THR A 220 4.61 -1.04 -3.69
N SER A 221 4.96 0.22 -3.49
CA SER A 221 6.33 0.70 -3.39
C SER A 221 6.52 1.24 -1.97
N SER A 222 7.50 0.70 -1.25
CA SER A 222 7.82 1.11 0.12
C SER A 222 9.13 1.89 0.14
N CYS A 223 9.09 3.09 0.71
CA CYS A 223 10.25 3.96 0.85
C CYS A 223 10.66 4.07 2.32
N VAL A 224 11.96 4.10 2.60
CA VAL A 224 12.48 4.44 3.93
C VAL A 224 13.21 5.78 3.83
N GLY A 225 12.85 6.68 4.74
CA GLY A 225 13.61 7.89 5.05
C GLY A 225 13.74 8.00 6.56
N THR A 226 14.93 8.34 7.02
CA THR A 226 15.18 8.72 8.42
C THR A 226 14.70 10.15 8.63
N ASN A 227 13.64 10.32 9.44
CA ASN A 227 13.20 11.65 9.86
C ASN A 227 13.67 11.90 11.30
N PRO A 228 14.75 12.68 11.53
CA PRO A 228 15.23 13.00 12.88
C PRO A 228 14.29 13.96 13.64
N ASN A 229 13.29 14.56 12.98
CA ASN A 229 12.31 15.47 13.59
C ASN A 229 10.98 14.79 14.01
N ARG A 230 10.99 13.47 14.21
CA ARG A 230 9.98 12.82 15.05
C ARG A 230 10.45 12.88 16.51
N PRO A 231 9.92 13.78 17.36
CA PRO A 231 9.88 13.49 18.80
C PRO A 231 8.99 12.27 19.04
#